data_AF-A0AA35YC66-F1
#
_entry.id   AF-A0AA35YC66-F1
#
_cell.length_a   1.000
_cell.length_b   1.000
_cell.length_c   1.000
_cell.angle_alpha   90.00
_cell.angle_beta   90.00
_cell.angle_gamma   90.00
#
_symmetry.space_group_name_H-M   'P 1'
#
loop_
_entity.id
_entity.type
_entity.pdbx_description
1 polymer ?
#
loop_
_entity_poly.entity_id
_entity_poly.type
_entity_poly.pdbx_seq_one_letter_code
_entity_poly.pdbx_strand_id
1 'polypeptide(L)'
;MASPSTSRTTPPCGIAATIDLIGEDLLQNIVARLPAFSFASAACVSRSWNLVCDRVLCRPKLSSACSFSSSLEVAVEDVLNKVLSEPIRPHFAIASVGPLFDLHQAHLLITAKLGSKVPVITNVPSGIIGRDVFSDEFKEIQWELTEEDDDPGIKVEAIPLLKEIEEPLAVMIDKFVMDIREYSTSISGCRSPSAIIMFSDFEAGMKSVMEKMDFAMSPDTVIVGDCGCQFLHNNGSSRDTSTTEGHVSTAVALVFAVDKNKRHGTVETHFNSVLSSGLSPVGPTYKAASVREKHRDSMTWLTARREGLRENIDGETILNQVYDELGERIQFPTFYIGVTKRRKCSIGQDKVGWVTSLAFHEVLGDNQEYLFVGDVGIKTGDLFRFYHSDSNTALTTNTDVSNNLKCFKQGSTSRGDKKEVYGGLVFTCCGRGESFFGKPNIDSSPFLNNFPGATLAGTFCGGEIGRGDLSAYGKESQQQKSVRCCLHVYSAVYLLMSYTPSKGN
;
A
#
# COMPACT_ATOMS: atom_id res chain seq x y z
N MET A 1 -85.59 8.28 46.37
CA MET A 1 -84.75 9.03 45.40
C MET A 1 -83.35 8.45 45.51
N ALA A 2 -82.68 8.17 44.40
CA ALA A 2 -81.31 7.65 44.38
C ALA A 2 -80.39 8.69 43.72
N SER A 3 -79.28 9.02 44.39
CA SER A 3 -78.27 9.96 43.87
C SER A 3 -77.15 9.17 43.18
N PRO A 4 -76.77 9.52 41.93
CA PRO A 4 -75.69 8.82 41.24
C PRO A 4 -74.32 9.20 41.83
N SER A 5 -73.45 8.19 42.01
CA SER A 5 -72.07 8.37 42.46
C SER A 5 -71.20 8.95 41.34
N THR A 6 -70.51 10.07 41.61
CA THR A 6 -69.52 10.63 40.69
C THR A 6 -68.21 9.86 40.75
N SER A 7 -67.93 9.04 39.72
CA SER A 7 -66.64 8.40 39.55
C SER A 7 -65.55 9.45 39.22
N ARG A 8 -64.54 9.57 40.08
CA ARG A 8 -63.33 10.33 39.77
C ARG A 8 -62.51 9.58 38.73
N THR A 9 -62.55 10.02 37.48
CA THR A 9 -61.55 9.64 36.47
C THR A 9 -60.19 10.18 36.92
N THR A 10 -59.28 9.28 37.28
CA THR A 10 -57.85 9.57 37.31
C THR A 10 -57.41 10.00 35.90
N PRO A 11 -56.54 11.01 35.75
CA PRO A 11 -55.93 11.28 34.45
C PRO A 11 -55.17 10.03 33.98
N PRO A 12 -55.12 9.74 32.67
CA PRO A 12 -54.24 8.68 32.17
C PRO A 12 -52.82 8.93 32.64
N CYS A 13 -52.17 7.90 33.17
CA CYS A 13 -50.73 7.96 33.44
C CYS A 13 -50.04 8.38 32.14
N GLY A 14 -49.13 9.35 32.22
CA GLY A 14 -48.46 9.89 31.04
C GLY A 14 -47.87 8.77 30.21
N ILE A 15 -48.20 8.73 28.92
CA ILE A 15 -47.57 7.81 27.97
C ILE A 15 -46.07 8.11 28.05
N ALA A 16 -45.29 7.17 28.60
CA ALA A 16 -43.85 7.26 28.54
C ALA A 16 -43.49 7.31 27.05
N ALA A 17 -42.92 8.43 26.61
CA ALA A 17 -42.60 8.63 25.21
C ALA A 17 -41.57 7.57 24.81
N THR A 18 -42.03 6.51 24.15
CA THR A 18 -41.13 5.46 23.69
C THR A 18 -40.20 6.04 22.64
N ILE A 19 -39.02 5.44 22.52
CA ILE A 19 -37.98 5.92 21.60
C ILE A 19 -38.45 5.94 20.14
N ASP A 20 -39.54 5.21 19.81
CA ASP A 20 -40.25 5.21 18.53
C ASP A 20 -40.85 6.59 18.14
N LEU A 21 -40.99 7.52 19.10
CA LEU A 21 -41.40 8.92 18.84
C LEU A 21 -40.25 9.82 18.38
N ILE A 22 -39.01 9.35 18.38
CA ILE A 22 -37.86 10.08 17.81
C ILE A 22 -37.92 9.93 16.27
N GLY A 23 -38.34 10.99 15.59
CA GLY A 23 -38.37 11.04 14.13
C GLY A 23 -37.00 10.75 13.50
N GLU A 24 -36.99 10.09 12.33
CA GLU A 24 -35.78 9.52 11.74
C GLU A 24 -34.64 10.54 11.54
N ASP A 25 -34.95 11.78 11.17
CA ASP A 25 -33.94 12.84 10.99
C ASP A 25 -33.24 13.21 12.31
N LEU A 26 -33.97 13.23 13.42
CA LEU A 26 -33.41 13.48 14.75
C LEU A 26 -32.57 12.28 15.21
N LEU A 27 -33.05 11.06 14.97
CA LEU A 27 -32.28 9.85 15.22
C LEU A 27 -30.99 9.82 14.40
N GLN A 28 -31.05 10.19 13.12
CA GLN A 28 -29.88 10.26 12.23
C GLN A 28 -28.86 11.28 12.74
N ASN A 29 -29.31 12.47 13.18
CA ASN A 29 -28.45 13.50 13.78
C ASN A 29 -27.83 13.07 15.12
N ILE A 30 -28.47 12.18 15.88
CA ILE A 30 -27.92 11.60 17.11
C ILE A 30 -26.87 10.54 16.75
N VAL A 31 -27.22 9.53 15.95
CA VAL A 31 -26.28 8.43 15.65
C VAL A 31 -25.08 8.89 14.81
N ALA A 32 -25.23 9.92 13.96
CA ALA A 32 -24.11 10.52 13.21
C ALA A 32 -23.01 11.14 14.10
N ARG A 33 -23.23 11.27 15.42
CA ARG A 33 -22.27 11.83 16.40
C ARG A 33 -21.79 10.80 17.43
N LEU A 34 -22.10 9.52 17.25
CA LEU A 34 -21.67 8.46 18.18
C LEU A 34 -20.29 7.91 17.80
N PRO A 35 -19.38 7.67 18.76
CA PRO A 35 -18.17 6.87 18.54
C PRO A 35 -18.51 5.47 18.01
N ALA A 36 -17.58 4.86 17.28
CA ALA A 36 -17.81 3.63 16.50
C ALA A 36 -18.48 2.49 17.29
N PHE A 37 -18.09 2.24 18.55
CA PHE A 37 -18.70 1.22 19.41
C PHE A 37 -20.17 1.52 19.77
N SER A 38 -20.46 2.76 20.16
CA SER A 38 -21.83 3.22 20.45
C SER A 38 -22.69 3.22 19.19
N PHE A 39 -22.11 3.57 18.05
CA PHE A 39 -22.77 3.52 16.74
C PHE A 39 -23.08 2.09 16.28
N ALA A 40 -22.15 1.15 16.49
CA ALA A 40 -22.37 -0.27 16.21
C ALA A 40 -23.49 -0.84 17.11
N SER A 41 -23.50 -0.46 18.40
CA SER A 41 -24.57 -0.83 19.33
C SER A 41 -25.93 -0.27 18.90
N ALA A 42 -25.98 1.01 18.50
CA ALA A 42 -27.19 1.65 17.97
C ALA A 42 -27.73 0.91 16.72
N ALA A 43 -26.85 0.49 15.81
CA ALA A 43 -27.22 -0.26 14.61
C ALA A 43 -27.82 -1.65 14.88
N CYS A 44 -27.71 -2.18 16.10
CA CYS A 44 -28.29 -3.45 16.53
C CYS A 44 -29.63 -3.31 17.29
N VAL A 45 -30.08 -2.09 17.62
CA VAL A 45 -31.30 -1.86 18.44
C VAL A 45 -32.58 -2.33 17.74
N SER A 46 -32.77 -1.97 16.46
CA SER A 46 -33.94 -2.36 15.68
C SER A 46 -33.67 -2.23 14.17
N ARG A 47 -34.56 -2.78 13.33
CA ARG A 47 -34.47 -2.64 11.87
C ARG A 47 -34.55 -1.17 11.39
N SER A 48 -35.30 -0.32 12.08
CA SER A 48 -35.36 1.12 11.76
C SER A 48 -34.04 1.80 12.11
N TRP A 49 -33.52 1.57 13.32
CA TRP A 49 -32.22 2.10 13.75
C TRP A 49 -31.07 1.63 12.85
N ASN A 50 -31.10 0.36 12.43
CA ASN A 50 -30.16 -0.20 11.46
C ASN A 50 -30.20 0.54 10.11
N LEU A 51 -31.39 0.82 9.56
CA LEU A 51 -31.57 1.61 8.33
C LEU A 51 -31.19 3.09 8.46
N VAL A 52 -31.21 3.66 9.67
CA VAL A 52 -30.70 5.02 9.93
C VAL A 52 -29.17 5.01 10.06
N CYS A 53 -28.59 3.99 10.69
CA CYS A 53 -27.13 3.82 10.76
C CYS A 53 -26.52 3.54 9.37
N ASP A 54 -27.17 2.71 8.56
CA ASP A 54 -26.71 2.42 7.19
C ASP A 54 -26.91 3.64 6.25
N ARG A 55 -27.80 4.60 6.59
CA ARG A 55 -27.84 5.94 5.97
C ARG A 55 -26.63 6.79 6.36
N VAL A 56 -26.17 6.74 7.61
CA VAL A 56 -24.94 7.47 8.03
C VAL A 56 -23.69 6.90 7.37
N LEU A 57 -23.57 5.58 7.25
CA LEU A 57 -22.45 4.91 6.57
C LEU A 57 -22.71 4.59 5.08
N CYS A 58 -23.57 5.37 4.40
CA CYS A 58 -23.85 5.17 2.97
C CYS A 58 -22.69 5.55 2.03
N ARG A 59 -21.67 6.24 2.55
CA ARG A 59 -20.44 6.65 1.85
C ARG A 59 -19.25 5.88 2.42
N PRO A 60 -18.27 5.48 1.58
CA PRO A 60 -17.03 4.91 2.09
C PRO A 60 -16.25 5.98 2.88
N LYS A 61 -15.55 5.54 3.92
CA LYS A 61 -14.79 6.38 4.85
C LYS A 61 -13.44 5.73 5.13
N LEU A 62 -12.39 6.56 5.21
CA LEU A 62 -11.08 6.19 5.73
C LEU A 62 -10.81 7.04 6.97
N SER A 63 -10.18 6.46 7.98
CA SER A 63 -9.84 7.14 9.25
C SER A 63 -8.38 6.83 9.57
N SER A 64 -7.58 7.84 9.92
CA SER A 64 -6.15 7.69 10.23
C SER A 64 -5.72 8.65 11.34
N ALA A 65 -4.71 8.23 12.09
CA ALA A 65 -4.05 9.03 13.13
C ALA A 65 -2.68 8.41 13.45
N CYS A 66 -1.77 9.22 13.98
CA CYS A 66 -0.48 8.80 14.52
C CYS A 66 -0.35 9.35 15.95
N SER A 67 0.16 8.55 16.89
CA SER A 67 0.66 9.04 18.17
C SER A 67 2.16 8.83 18.24
N PHE A 68 2.84 9.79 18.85
CA PHE A 68 4.29 9.79 19.07
C PHE A 68 4.61 9.58 20.56
N SER A 69 3.69 8.97 21.31
CA SER A 69 3.90 8.56 22.70
C SER A 69 4.97 7.47 22.82
N SER A 70 5.76 7.52 23.88
CA SER A 70 6.81 6.53 24.20
C SER A 70 6.30 5.28 24.93
N SER A 71 5.00 5.19 25.23
CA SER A 71 4.35 3.93 25.66
C SER A 71 3.48 3.42 24.52
N LEU A 72 3.66 2.14 24.20
CA LEU A 72 2.88 1.42 23.19
C LEU A 72 1.39 1.41 23.51
N GLU A 73 1.03 1.17 24.78
CA GLU A 73 -0.36 1.13 25.26
C GLU A 73 -1.04 2.48 25.06
N VAL A 74 -0.34 3.57 25.42
CA VAL A 74 -0.83 4.94 25.23
C VAL A 74 -0.93 5.27 23.74
N ALA A 75 0.09 4.97 22.94
CA ALA A 75 0.08 5.24 21.50
C ALA A 75 -1.06 4.50 20.77
N VAL A 76 -1.31 3.23 21.13
CA VAL A 76 -2.43 2.43 20.59
C VAL A 76 -3.78 2.97 21.06
N GLU A 77 -3.90 3.37 22.33
CA GLU A 77 -5.14 3.95 22.86
C GLU A 77 -5.45 5.33 22.24
N ASP A 78 -4.45 6.20 22.11
CA ASP A 78 -4.56 7.50 21.43
C ASP A 78 -5.08 7.35 20.00
N VAL A 79 -4.40 6.51 19.19
CA VAL A 79 -4.72 6.31 17.78
C VAL A 79 -6.12 5.70 17.64
N LEU A 80 -6.45 4.66 18.40
CA LEU A 80 -7.76 4.02 18.33
C LEU A 80 -8.89 4.93 18.81
N ASN A 81 -8.68 5.71 19.87
CA ASN A 81 -9.66 6.69 20.34
C ASN A 81 -9.91 7.78 19.27
N LYS A 82 -8.86 8.24 18.58
CA LYS A 82 -8.99 9.21 17.47
C LYS A 82 -9.68 8.58 16.24
N VAL A 83 -9.27 7.41 15.76
CA VAL A 83 -9.84 6.84 14.52
C VAL A 83 -11.26 6.28 14.68
N LEU A 84 -11.67 5.95 15.92
CA LEU A 84 -13.01 5.45 16.29
C LEU A 84 -13.91 6.51 16.96
N SER A 85 -13.49 7.78 17.04
CA SER A 85 -14.26 8.86 17.71
C SER A 85 -15.59 9.18 17.03
N GLU A 86 -15.72 8.85 15.74
CA GLU A 86 -16.90 9.07 14.91
C GLU A 86 -17.50 7.74 14.40
N PRO A 87 -18.69 7.75 13.78
CA PRO A 87 -19.22 6.58 13.09
C PRO A 87 -18.27 6.05 12.02
N ILE A 88 -17.87 4.79 12.18
CA ILE A 88 -17.18 3.96 11.21
C ILE A 88 -17.43 2.48 11.54
N ARG A 89 -17.38 1.60 10.54
CA ARG A 89 -17.27 0.15 10.72
C ARG A 89 -16.05 -0.29 9.89
N PRO A 90 -14.88 -0.57 10.52
CA PRO A 90 -13.69 -0.96 9.78
C PRO A 90 -13.89 -2.27 9.00
N HIS A 91 -13.60 -2.26 7.71
CA HIS A 91 -13.56 -3.47 6.86
C HIS A 91 -12.16 -4.11 6.83
N PHE A 92 -11.14 -3.33 7.19
CA PHE A 92 -9.75 -3.71 7.39
C PHE A 92 -9.08 -2.66 8.28
N ALA A 93 -7.89 -2.93 8.79
CA ALA A 93 -6.99 -1.92 9.34
C ALA A 93 -5.55 -2.18 8.90
N ILE A 94 -4.77 -1.11 8.78
CA ILE A 94 -3.32 -1.12 8.62
C ILE A 94 -2.79 -0.26 9.77
N ALA A 95 -1.83 -0.78 10.53
CA ALA A 95 -1.20 -0.08 11.64
C ALA A 95 0.32 -0.16 11.50
N SER A 96 0.98 0.98 11.67
CA SER A 96 2.44 1.09 11.52
C SER A 96 3.06 1.51 12.85
N VAL A 97 4.08 0.77 13.26
CA VAL A 97 4.66 0.80 14.60
C VAL A 97 6.14 1.18 14.48
N GLY A 98 6.64 2.01 15.40
CA GLY A 98 8.07 2.32 15.46
C GLY A 98 8.89 1.12 15.95
N PRO A 99 10.15 0.94 15.49
CA PRO A 99 10.97 -0.23 15.77
C PRO A 99 11.34 -0.42 17.25
N LEU A 100 11.12 0.61 18.09
CA LEU A 100 11.34 0.56 19.55
C LEU A 100 10.23 -0.20 20.31
N PHE A 101 9.22 -0.73 19.63
CA PHE A 101 8.09 -1.44 20.24
C PHE A 101 7.96 -2.87 19.70
N ASP A 102 7.62 -3.80 20.60
CA ASP A 102 7.33 -5.19 20.22
C ASP A 102 6.13 -5.28 19.27
N LEU A 103 6.37 -5.79 18.06
CA LEU A 103 5.39 -5.89 16.99
C LEU A 103 4.22 -6.81 17.34
N HIS A 104 4.46 -7.86 18.14
CA HIS A 104 3.44 -8.84 18.52
C HIS A 104 2.52 -8.29 19.63
N GLN A 105 3.07 -7.63 20.65
CA GLN A 105 2.32 -6.88 21.67
C GLN A 105 1.48 -5.78 21.01
N ALA A 106 2.05 -5.04 20.05
CA ALA A 106 1.33 -4.04 19.28
C ALA A 106 0.14 -4.65 18.51
N HIS A 107 0.39 -5.73 17.77
CA HIS A 107 -0.65 -6.45 17.02
C HIS A 107 -1.76 -6.97 17.93
N LEU A 108 -1.42 -7.57 19.09
CA LEU A 108 -2.40 -8.04 20.08
C LEU A 108 -3.26 -6.91 20.65
N LEU A 109 -2.66 -5.79 21.06
CA LEU A 109 -3.39 -4.64 21.62
C LEU A 109 -4.38 -4.04 20.60
N ILE A 110 -3.94 -3.90 19.34
CA ILE A 110 -4.75 -3.34 18.24
C ILE A 110 -5.89 -4.29 17.88
N THR A 111 -5.60 -5.58 17.69
CA THR A 111 -6.60 -6.58 17.29
C THR A 111 -7.62 -6.89 18.40
N ALA A 112 -7.22 -6.84 19.67
CA ALA A 112 -8.15 -6.96 20.80
C ALA A 112 -9.17 -5.81 20.86
N LYS A 113 -8.75 -4.58 20.53
CA LYS A 113 -9.64 -3.40 20.52
C LYS A 113 -10.51 -3.31 19.26
N LEU A 114 -10.00 -3.65 18.08
CA LEU A 114 -10.77 -3.70 16.83
C LEU A 114 -11.70 -4.93 16.73
N GLY A 115 -11.37 -5.99 17.45
CA GLY A 115 -12.09 -7.26 17.48
C GLY A 115 -11.68 -8.20 16.34
N SER A 116 -11.75 -9.51 16.61
CA SER A 116 -11.29 -10.60 15.72
C SER A 116 -12.07 -10.78 14.40
N LYS A 117 -12.86 -9.78 13.99
CA LYS A 117 -13.61 -9.73 12.72
C LYS A 117 -13.12 -8.67 11.73
N VAL A 118 -12.23 -7.78 12.16
CA VAL A 118 -11.52 -6.86 11.26
C VAL A 118 -10.19 -7.52 10.88
N PRO A 119 -9.87 -7.69 9.59
CA PRO A 119 -8.53 -8.06 9.16
C PRO A 119 -7.56 -6.90 9.43
N VAL A 120 -6.52 -7.15 10.21
CA VAL A 120 -5.50 -6.17 10.59
C VAL A 120 -4.16 -6.60 10.02
N ILE A 121 -3.43 -5.68 9.39
CA ILE A 121 -1.98 -5.79 9.19
C ILE A 121 -1.31 -4.81 10.14
N THR A 122 -0.28 -5.28 10.86
CA THR A 122 0.59 -4.44 11.69
C THR A 122 2.01 -4.57 11.16
N ASN A 123 2.72 -3.47 10.93
CA ASN A 123 4.08 -3.49 10.37
C ASN A 123 5.05 -2.55 11.08
N VAL A 124 6.35 -2.81 10.87
CA VAL A 124 7.46 -1.93 11.24
C VAL A 124 8.08 -1.39 9.94
N PRO A 125 7.67 -0.19 9.48
CA PRO A 125 8.27 0.50 8.35
C PRO A 125 9.51 1.30 8.79
N SER A 126 10.23 1.92 7.84
CA SER A 126 11.33 2.87 8.11
C SER A 126 10.86 4.26 8.60
N GLY A 127 9.55 4.45 8.78
CA GLY A 127 8.95 5.71 9.20
C GLY A 127 7.43 5.74 8.97
N ILE A 128 6.76 6.74 9.54
CA ILE A 128 5.30 6.93 9.41
C ILE A 128 4.93 8.30 8.87
N ILE A 129 3.82 8.35 8.13
CA ILE A 129 3.34 9.53 7.43
C ILE A 129 1.86 9.69 7.79
N GLY A 130 1.51 10.73 8.55
CA GLY A 130 0.14 10.85 9.05
C GLY A 130 -0.13 12.10 9.88
N ARG A 131 -1.32 12.12 10.49
CA ARG A 131 -1.81 13.24 11.30
C ARG A 131 -1.66 12.94 12.77
N ASP A 132 -1.01 13.84 13.51
CA ASP A 132 -0.85 13.72 14.96
C ASP A 132 -2.22 13.73 15.68
N VAL A 133 -2.39 12.82 16.64
CA VAL A 133 -3.60 12.75 17.47
C VAL A 133 -3.84 14.07 18.22
N PHE A 134 -2.77 14.72 18.71
CA PHE A 134 -2.83 15.87 19.61
C PHE A 134 -2.83 17.23 18.89
N SER A 135 -1.84 17.52 18.05
CA SER A 135 -1.76 18.81 17.35
C SER A 135 -2.64 18.91 16.11
N ASP A 136 -3.16 17.78 15.61
CA ASP A 136 -3.86 17.64 14.31
C ASP A 136 -3.00 18.04 13.09
N GLU A 137 -1.70 18.31 13.28
CA GLU A 137 -0.76 18.59 12.21
C GLU A 137 -0.39 17.31 11.45
N PHE A 138 -0.04 17.46 10.17
CA PHE A 138 0.48 16.36 9.37
C PHE A 138 2.01 16.30 9.43
N LYS A 139 2.57 15.10 9.62
CA LYS A 139 4.00 14.87 9.85
C LYS A 139 4.47 13.63 9.06
N GLU A 140 5.54 13.81 8.31
CA GLU A 140 6.42 12.76 7.78
C GLU A 140 7.56 12.57 8.80
N ILE A 141 7.69 11.39 9.42
CA ILE A 141 8.78 11.07 10.35
C ILE A 141 9.43 9.75 9.95
N GLN A 142 10.73 9.83 9.66
CA GLN A 142 11.62 8.68 9.44
C GLN A 142 12.27 8.27 10.77
N TRP A 143 12.68 7.02 10.87
CA TRP A 143 13.46 6.53 12.00
C TRP A 143 14.96 6.72 11.75
N GLU A 144 15.71 7.15 12.76
CA GLU A 144 17.17 7.01 12.77
C GLU A 144 17.49 5.53 13.00
N LEU A 145 17.71 4.79 11.90
CA LEU A 145 18.01 3.36 11.95
C LEU A 145 19.39 3.14 12.58
N THR A 146 19.38 2.60 13.80
CA THR A 146 20.50 1.86 14.37
C THR A 146 20.30 0.39 14.04
N GLU A 147 21.39 -0.32 13.72
CA GLU A 147 21.37 -1.76 13.43
C GLU A 147 21.19 -2.57 14.73
N GLU A 148 20.83 -3.86 14.63
CA GLU A 148 20.30 -4.78 15.68
C GLU A 148 18.74 -4.72 15.81
N ASP A 149 17.97 -5.81 15.92
CA ASP A 149 18.30 -7.24 16.07
C ASP A 149 17.23 -8.18 15.42
N ASP A 150 17.44 -9.51 15.38
CA ASP A 150 16.68 -10.49 14.55
C ASP A 150 15.84 -11.55 15.32
N ASP A 151 14.73 -12.04 14.70
CA ASP A 151 13.92 -13.25 15.04
C ASP A 151 13.17 -13.24 16.44
N PRO A 152 12.19 -14.15 16.77
CA PRO A 152 11.48 -15.14 15.95
C PRO A 152 9.92 -15.18 16.06
N GLY A 153 9.27 -15.49 14.93
CA GLY A 153 8.28 -16.58 14.88
C GLY A 153 6.76 -16.31 14.98
N ILE A 154 6.07 -16.54 13.85
CA ILE A 154 4.68 -17.09 13.73
C ILE A 154 3.53 -16.14 14.16
N LYS A 155 2.23 -16.34 13.87
CA LYS A 155 1.41 -16.70 12.67
C LYS A 155 -0.06 -16.82 13.18
N VAL A 156 -1.19 -16.66 12.48
CA VAL A 156 -1.64 -16.48 11.06
C VAL A 156 -2.87 -15.52 11.10
N GLU A 157 -3.59 -15.07 10.06
CA GLU A 157 -3.79 -15.41 8.63
C GLU A 157 -4.26 -14.14 7.87
N ALA A 158 -4.08 -14.09 6.54
CA ALA A 158 -4.55 -13.13 5.51
C ALA A 158 -3.72 -13.49 4.27
N ILE A 159 -4.23 -13.42 3.02
CA ILE A 159 -3.64 -14.14 1.86
C ILE A 159 -2.11 -13.99 1.81
N PRO A 160 -1.33 -15.05 2.18
CA PRO A 160 0.10 -14.91 2.41
C PRO A 160 0.93 -15.73 1.42
N LEU A 161 2.09 -15.20 1.04
CA LEU A 161 3.13 -15.98 0.41
C LEU A 161 3.82 -16.80 1.50
N LEU A 162 3.38 -18.05 1.67
CA LEU A 162 3.95 -18.97 2.64
C LEU A 162 5.24 -19.58 2.11
N LYS A 163 6.28 -19.57 2.94
CA LYS A 163 7.57 -20.18 2.64
C LYS A 163 7.65 -21.58 3.24
N GLU A 164 7.49 -22.60 2.40
CA GLU A 164 7.84 -23.98 2.73
C GLU A 164 9.30 -24.23 2.36
N ILE A 165 10.08 -24.84 3.28
CA ILE A 165 11.54 -24.91 3.20
C ILE A 165 12.03 -25.77 1.99
N GLU A 166 11.19 -26.67 1.48
CA GLU A 166 11.53 -27.61 0.41
C GLU A 166 10.89 -27.25 -0.96
N GLU A 167 9.98 -26.28 -1.03
CA GLU A 167 9.32 -25.90 -2.30
C GLU A 167 10.16 -24.90 -3.14
N PRO A 168 10.26 -25.08 -4.46
CA PRO A 168 10.89 -24.08 -5.33
C PRO A 168 10.08 -22.77 -5.34
N LEU A 169 10.74 -21.63 -5.11
CA LEU A 169 10.13 -20.29 -5.05
C LEU A 169 9.11 -20.02 -6.18
N ALA A 170 9.38 -20.46 -7.41
CA ALA A 170 8.46 -20.28 -8.54
C ALA A 170 7.06 -20.90 -8.31
N VAL A 171 6.96 -22.00 -7.57
CA VAL A 171 5.72 -22.70 -7.20
C VAL A 171 4.96 -21.91 -6.13
N MET A 172 5.63 -21.47 -5.08
CA MET A 172 5.04 -20.65 -4.02
C MET A 172 4.45 -19.34 -4.57
N ILE A 173 5.13 -18.68 -5.52
CA ILE A 173 4.61 -17.51 -6.22
C ILE A 173 3.45 -17.87 -7.17
N ASP A 174 3.46 -19.04 -7.83
CA ASP A 174 2.29 -19.53 -8.59
C ASP A 174 1.06 -19.68 -7.69
N LYS A 175 1.23 -20.31 -6.52
CA LYS A 175 0.17 -20.52 -5.55
C LYS A 175 -0.39 -19.19 -5.03
N PHE A 176 0.46 -18.27 -4.56
CA PHE A 176 0.03 -16.95 -4.08
C PHE A 176 -0.77 -16.17 -5.14
N VAL A 177 -0.31 -16.17 -6.40
CA VAL A 177 -1.03 -15.56 -7.53
C VAL A 177 -2.37 -16.26 -7.80
N MET A 178 -2.44 -17.59 -7.67
CA MET A 178 -3.68 -18.35 -7.83
C MET A 178 -4.68 -18.11 -6.69
N ASP A 179 -4.24 -18.10 -5.44
CA ASP A 179 -5.10 -17.87 -4.26
C ASP A 179 -5.78 -16.48 -4.33
N ILE A 180 -5.04 -15.44 -4.75
CA ILE A 180 -5.59 -14.09 -5.00
C ILE A 180 -6.62 -14.11 -6.15
N ARG A 181 -6.34 -14.83 -7.24
CA ARG A 181 -7.25 -14.98 -8.38
C ARG A 181 -8.53 -15.75 -8.01
N GLU A 182 -8.42 -16.77 -7.16
CA GLU A 182 -9.57 -17.56 -6.69
C GLU A 182 -10.45 -16.73 -5.74
N TYR A 183 -9.85 -16.05 -4.75
CA TYR A 183 -10.58 -15.13 -3.87
C TYR A 183 -11.31 -14.05 -4.68
N SER A 184 -10.62 -13.38 -5.61
CA SER A 184 -11.24 -12.40 -6.51
C SER A 184 -12.38 -13.02 -7.33
N THR A 185 -12.24 -14.25 -7.81
CA THR A 185 -13.29 -14.95 -8.58
C THR A 185 -14.50 -15.33 -7.72
N SER A 186 -14.29 -15.71 -6.46
CA SER A 186 -15.38 -16.06 -5.53
C SER A 186 -16.27 -14.85 -5.18
N ILE A 187 -15.66 -13.68 -4.95
CA ILE A 187 -16.35 -12.44 -4.59
C ILE A 187 -16.92 -11.73 -5.84
N SER A 188 -16.12 -11.57 -6.90
CA SER A 188 -16.45 -10.72 -8.06
C SER A 188 -16.74 -11.49 -9.35
N GLY A 189 -16.34 -12.75 -9.45
CA GLY A 189 -16.29 -13.50 -10.72
C GLY A 189 -15.16 -13.10 -11.66
N CYS A 190 -14.49 -11.98 -11.43
CA CYS A 190 -13.30 -11.57 -12.16
C CYS A 190 -12.07 -12.20 -11.51
N ARG A 191 -11.19 -12.81 -12.32
CA ARG A 191 -9.88 -13.33 -11.85
C ARG A 191 -8.96 -12.22 -11.31
N SER A 192 -9.24 -10.96 -11.58
CA SER A 192 -8.43 -9.82 -11.12
C SER A 192 -9.24 -8.88 -10.23
N PRO A 193 -8.71 -8.48 -9.06
CA PRO A 193 -9.36 -7.54 -8.16
C PRO A 193 -9.27 -6.09 -8.69
N SER A 194 -9.97 -5.15 -8.05
CA SER A 194 -9.85 -3.72 -8.35
C SER A 194 -8.55 -3.12 -7.81
N ALA A 195 -8.16 -3.52 -6.60
CA ALA A 195 -6.90 -3.11 -5.99
C ALA A 195 -6.29 -4.22 -5.12
N ILE A 196 -4.98 -4.11 -4.91
CA ILE A 196 -4.20 -4.90 -3.97
C ILE A 196 -3.29 -3.93 -3.21
N ILE A 197 -3.31 -4.01 -1.89
CA ILE A 197 -2.28 -3.40 -1.02
C ILE A 197 -1.45 -4.56 -0.47
N MET A 198 -0.15 -4.56 -0.72
CA MET A 198 0.76 -5.65 -0.33
C MET A 198 1.79 -5.18 0.69
N PHE A 199 2.19 -6.07 1.58
CA PHE A 199 3.31 -5.89 2.49
C PHE A 199 4.23 -7.11 2.37
N SER A 200 5.54 -6.92 2.40
CA SER A 200 6.50 -8.02 2.45
C SER A 200 7.72 -7.67 3.28
N ASP A 201 8.44 -8.71 3.72
CA ASP A 201 9.83 -8.57 4.12
C ASP A 201 10.71 -8.17 2.91
N PHE A 202 12.02 -8.05 3.14
CA PHE A 202 12.99 -7.71 2.08
C PHE A 202 13.72 -8.95 1.52
N GLU A 203 13.05 -10.09 1.36
CA GLU A 203 13.70 -11.27 0.76
C GLU A 203 13.94 -11.13 -0.76
N ALA A 204 15.12 -11.60 -1.20
CA ALA A 204 15.49 -11.70 -2.60
C ALA A 204 14.47 -12.54 -3.39
N GLY A 205 14.01 -12.00 -4.52
CA GLY A 205 12.95 -12.61 -5.34
C GLY A 205 11.59 -11.92 -5.28
N MET A 206 11.35 -10.96 -4.37
CA MET A 206 10.14 -10.12 -4.40
C MET A 206 9.95 -9.39 -5.74
N LYS A 207 11.03 -9.07 -6.46
CA LYS A 207 10.97 -8.57 -7.84
C LYS A 207 10.24 -9.54 -8.79
N SER A 208 10.48 -10.85 -8.67
CA SER A 208 9.79 -11.87 -9.48
C SER A 208 8.37 -12.18 -8.99
N VAL A 209 8.04 -11.94 -7.71
CA VAL A 209 6.64 -11.89 -7.24
C VAL A 209 5.90 -10.81 -8.02
N MET A 210 6.46 -9.60 -8.06
CA MET A 210 5.85 -8.45 -8.73
C MET A 210 5.77 -8.60 -10.26
N GLU A 211 6.78 -9.18 -10.92
CA GLU A 211 6.72 -9.53 -12.34
C GLU A 211 5.59 -10.53 -12.66
N LYS A 212 5.38 -11.54 -11.80
CA LYS A 212 4.30 -12.53 -11.97
C LYS A 212 2.92 -11.92 -11.69
N MET A 213 2.81 -11.05 -10.69
CA MET A 213 1.59 -10.32 -10.35
C MET A 213 1.15 -9.35 -11.46
N ASP A 214 2.07 -8.61 -12.07
CA ASP A 214 1.73 -7.75 -13.22
C ASP A 214 1.26 -8.53 -14.44
N PHE A 215 1.87 -9.69 -14.70
CA PHE A 215 1.40 -10.61 -15.75
C PHE A 215 0.04 -11.26 -15.40
N ALA A 216 -0.26 -11.43 -14.11
CA ALA A 216 -1.45 -12.11 -13.63
C ALA A 216 -2.73 -11.29 -13.67
N MET A 217 -2.63 -9.98 -13.42
CA MET A 217 -3.78 -9.12 -13.15
C MET A 217 -4.11 -8.19 -14.32
N SER A 218 -5.40 -7.96 -14.56
CA SER A 218 -5.90 -6.97 -15.54
C SER A 218 -5.13 -5.65 -15.42
N PRO A 219 -4.78 -4.94 -16.52
CA PRO A 219 -4.07 -3.66 -16.43
C PRO A 219 -4.73 -2.62 -15.51
N ASP A 220 -6.06 -2.70 -15.33
CA ASP A 220 -6.84 -1.81 -14.45
C ASP A 220 -6.69 -2.13 -12.95
N THR A 221 -6.15 -3.29 -12.59
CA THR A 221 -5.89 -3.66 -11.19
C THR A 221 -4.75 -2.82 -10.63
N VAL A 222 -5.06 -1.96 -9.68
CA VAL A 222 -4.08 -1.18 -8.91
C VAL A 222 -3.32 -2.12 -7.98
N ILE A 223 -2.00 -2.03 -7.95
CA ILE A 223 -1.15 -2.74 -6.98
C ILE A 223 -0.20 -1.72 -6.37
N VAL A 224 -0.20 -1.62 -5.04
CA VAL A 224 0.63 -0.70 -4.24
C VAL A 224 1.08 -1.38 -2.94
N GLY A 225 2.02 -0.79 -2.21
CA GLY A 225 2.42 -1.31 -0.90
C GLY A 225 3.86 -1.00 -0.48
N ASP A 226 4.29 -1.72 0.55
CA ASP A 226 5.60 -1.59 1.21
C ASP A 226 6.38 -2.92 1.08
N CYS A 227 7.55 -2.89 0.45
CA CYS A 227 8.48 -4.02 0.37
C CYS A 227 9.65 -3.75 1.32
N GLY A 228 9.95 -4.68 2.22
CA GLY A 228 10.99 -4.48 3.24
C GLY A 228 10.47 -3.82 4.52
N CYS A 229 9.35 -4.31 5.03
CA CYS A 229 8.90 -4.06 6.39
C CYS A 229 8.67 -5.41 7.10
N GLN A 230 8.99 -5.51 8.40
CA GLN A 230 8.49 -6.64 9.19
C GLN A 230 6.98 -6.48 9.38
N PHE A 231 6.21 -7.57 9.34
CA PHE A 231 4.74 -7.50 9.48
C PHE A 231 4.11 -8.72 10.17
N LEU A 232 2.98 -8.47 10.84
CA LEU A 232 2.04 -9.46 11.36
C LEU A 232 0.64 -9.19 10.79
N HIS A 233 -0.20 -10.22 10.74
CA HIS A 233 -1.51 -10.11 10.09
C HIS A 233 -2.56 -11.09 10.66
N ASN A 234 -3.83 -10.66 10.73
CA ASN A 234 -4.97 -11.50 11.09
C ASN A 234 -6.18 -11.31 10.13
N ASN A 235 -7.13 -12.26 10.13
CA ASN A 235 -8.04 -12.47 8.98
C ASN A 235 -9.54 -12.26 9.24
N GLY A 236 -9.93 -11.65 10.35
CA GLY A 236 -11.35 -11.42 10.67
C GLY A 236 -12.21 -12.69 10.87
N SER A 237 -11.58 -13.84 11.09
CA SER A 237 -12.20 -15.16 11.20
C SER A 237 -12.10 -15.69 12.63
N SER A 238 -13.23 -16.10 13.23
CA SER A 238 -13.26 -16.70 14.58
C SER A 238 -13.07 -18.23 14.56
N ARG A 239 -12.24 -18.75 13.65
CA ARG A 239 -11.79 -20.13 13.68
C ARG A 239 -10.39 -20.18 14.26
N ASP A 240 -10.28 -20.74 15.46
CA ASP A 240 -9.02 -21.23 16.00
C ASP A 240 -8.52 -22.38 15.11
N THR A 241 -7.80 -22.06 14.04
CA THR A 241 -6.93 -22.99 13.35
C THR A 241 -5.67 -23.14 14.18
N SER A 242 -5.74 -24.01 15.20
CA SER A 242 -4.59 -24.45 15.98
C SER A 242 -3.44 -24.83 15.03
N THR A 243 -2.31 -24.13 15.18
CA THR A 243 -1.22 -24.13 14.22
C THR A 243 -0.53 -25.49 14.11
N THR A 244 -0.34 -25.95 12.88
CA THR A 244 0.82 -26.79 12.56
C THR A 244 2.06 -25.90 12.51
N GLU A 245 3.12 -26.33 13.18
CA GLU A 245 4.33 -25.54 13.43
C GLU A 245 5.16 -25.32 12.15
N GLY A 246 5.95 -24.22 12.10
CA GLY A 246 7.08 -24.09 11.17
C GLY A 246 6.81 -23.51 9.76
N HIS A 247 6.03 -22.43 9.63
CA HIS A 247 5.90 -21.67 8.36
C HIS A 247 5.96 -20.16 8.63
N VAL A 248 6.79 -19.43 7.86
CA VAL A 248 6.85 -17.95 7.87
C VAL A 248 6.09 -17.39 6.64
N SER A 249 5.48 -16.21 6.78
CA SER A 249 4.85 -15.47 5.68
C SER A 249 5.82 -14.43 5.14
N THR A 250 6.30 -14.58 3.90
CA THR A 250 7.24 -13.64 3.25
C THR A 250 6.53 -12.38 2.75
N ALA A 251 5.27 -12.51 2.33
CA ALA A 251 4.42 -11.40 1.90
C ALA A 251 2.95 -11.63 2.25
N VAL A 252 2.15 -10.57 2.30
CA VAL A 252 0.70 -10.59 2.57
C VAL A 252 -0.03 -9.57 1.68
N ALA A 253 -1.22 -9.92 1.19
CA ALA A 253 -2.02 -9.08 0.30
C ALA A 253 -3.43 -8.79 0.84
N LEU A 254 -3.77 -7.51 1.02
CA LEU A 254 -5.16 -7.04 1.15
C LEU A 254 -5.78 -6.91 -0.24
N VAL A 255 -6.77 -7.74 -0.54
CA VAL A 255 -7.35 -7.87 -1.89
C VAL A 255 -8.75 -7.25 -1.96
N PHE A 256 -8.89 -6.20 -2.77
CA PHE A 256 -10.14 -5.44 -2.93
C PHE A 256 -10.86 -5.85 -4.22
N ALA A 257 -11.81 -6.78 -4.11
CA ALA A 257 -12.64 -7.25 -5.22
C ALA A 257 -14.06 -6.63 -5.19
N VAL A 258 -14.66 -6.39 -6.35
CA VAL A 258 -16.04 -5.84 -6.44
C VAL A 258 -17.05 -6.93 -6.08
N ASP A 259 -17.84 -6.74 -5.02
CA ASP A 259 -18.91 -7.70 -4.68
C ASP A 259 -19.98 -7.78 -5.78
N LYS A 260 -20.17 -8.99 -6.32
CA LYS A 260 -21.28 -9.33 -7.24
C LYS A 260 -22.66 -9.12 -6.64
N ASN A 261 -22.79 -9.33 -5.33
CA ASN A 261 -24.06 -9.37 -4.60
C ASN A 261 -24.42 -7.99 -4.02
N LYS A 262 -23.67 -6.95 -4.39
CA LYS A 262 -23.86 -5.60 -3.88
C LYS A 262 -25.32 -5.15 -4.06
N ARG A 263 -25.94 -4.70 -2.96
CA ARG A 263 -27.34 -4.25 -2.96
C ARG A 263 -27.51 -3.08 -3.93
N HIS A 264 -28.66 -2.97 -4.60
CA HIS A 264 -28.97 -1.78 -5.41
C HIS A 264 -28.81 -0.51 -4.57
N GLY A 265 -28.04 0.46 -5.07
CA GLY A 265 -27.68 1.68 -4.35
C GLY A 265 -26.35 1.62 -3.57
N THR A 266 -25.67 0.46 -3.49
CA THR A 266 -24.34 0.37 -2.86
C THR A 266 -23.32 1.16 -3.67
N VAL A 267 -22.68 2.13 -3.01
CA VAL A 267 -21.64 2.99 -3.57
C VAL A 267 -20.36 2.18 -3.82
N GLU A 268 -19.78 2.32 -5.02
CA GLU A 268 -18.55 1.62 -5.41
C GLU A 268 -17.31 2.48 -5.16
N THR A 269 -16.27 1.86 -4.57
CA THR A 269 -14.95 2.49 -4.41
C THR A 269 -14.09 2.26 -5.66
N HIS A 270 -13.52 3.34 -6.19
CA HIS A 270 -12.56 3.33 -7.27
C HIS A 270 -11.17 3.70 -6.74
N PHE A 271 -10.23 2.78 -6.91
CA PHE A 271 -8.81 2.97 -6.61
C PHE A 271 -8.07 3.49 -7.85
N ASN A 272 -7.03 4.30 -7.65
CA ASN A 272 -6.09 4.73 -8.69
C ASN A 272 -4.70 4.86 -8.05
N SER A 273 -3.63 4.60 -8.79
CA SER A 273 -2.25 4.84 -8.34
C SER A 273 -1.59 5.99 -9.13
N VAL A 274 -0.68 6.71 -8.48
CA VAL A 274 0.24 7.69 -9.11
C VAL A 274 1.64 7.52 -8.50
N LEU A 275 2.69 7.86 -9.24
CA LEU A 275 4.10 7.67 -8.85
C LEU A 275 4.88 8.98 -9.01
N SER A 276 5.66 9.36 -8.00
CA SER A 276 6.78 10.32 -8.13
C SER A 276 8.08 9.54 -8.15
N SER A 277 8.85 9.62 -9.25
CA SER A 277 10.22 9.09 -9.31
C SER A 277 11.25 10.13 -8.86
N GLY A 278 12.23 9.72 -8.06
CA GLY A 278 13.42 10.49 -7.70
C GLY A 278 14.72 9.93 -8.30
N LEU A 279 14.63 9.15 -9.38
CA LEU A 279 15.81 8.63 -10.10
C LEU A 279 16.04 9.35 -11.43
N SER A 280 17.27 9.83 -11.64
CA SER A 280 17.74 10.42 -12.89
C SER A 280 18.69 9.47 -13.64
N PRO A 281 18.48 9.20 -14.95
CA PRO A 281 19.33 8.30 -15.72
C PRO A 281 20.71 8.90 -16.03
N VAL A 282 21.74 8.05 -16.00
CA VAL A 282 23.15 8.36 -16.35
C VAL A 282 23.65 7.33 -17.36
N GLY A 283 24.63 7.71 -18.19
CA GLY A 283 25.34 6.77 -19.02
C GLY A 283 24.61 6.35 -20.31
N PRO A 284 25.31 5.61 -21.18
CA PRO A 284 24.69 4.87 -22.28
C PRO A 284 23.86 3.69 -21.75
N THR A 285 23.08 3.07 -22.63
CA THR A 285 22.60 1.71 -22.40
C THR A 285 23.80 0.75 -22.42
N TYR A 286 23.85 -0.16 -21.46
CA TYR A 286 24.76 -1.30 -21.41
C TYR A 286 24.00 -2.61 -21.63
N LYS A 287 24.72 -3.67 -21.96
CA LYS A 287 24.20 -5.03 -22.13
C LYS A 287 25.04 -6.00 -21.32
N ALA A 288 24.41 -6.76 -20.43
CA ALA A 288 25.09 -7.75 -19.59
C ALA A 288 25.80 -8.81 -20.45
N ALA A 289 27.07 -9.08 -20.15
CA ALA A 289 27.95 -9.96 -20.92
C ALA A 289 28.25 -11.26 -20.15
N SER A 290 29.04 -11.18 -19.08
CA SER A 290 29.15 -12.24 -18.06
C SER A 290 28.25 -11.90 -16.88
N VAL A 291 27.59 -12.90 -16.29
CA VAL A 291 26.77 -12.73 -15.07
C VAL A 291 26.97 -13.93 -14.14
N ARG A 292 27.18 -13.68 -12.85
CA ARG A 292 27.28 -14.68 -11.77
C ARG A 292 26.33 -14.26 -10.64
N GLU A 293 25.24 -15.00 -10.44
CA GLU A 293 24.30 -14.78 -9.33
C GLU A 293 24.84 -15.43 -8.05
N LYS A 294 24.80 -14.72 -6.91
CA LYS A 294 25.20 -15.22 -5.59
C LYS A 294 23.98 -15.22 -4.65
N HIS A 295 23.17 -16.27 -4.75
CA HIS A 295 21.89 -16.37 -4.03
C HIS A 295 21.97 -16.32 -2.50
N ARG A 296 23.09 -16.73 -1.88
CA ARG A 296 23.30 -16.60 -0.42
C ARG A 296 23.56 -15.17 0.01
N ASP A 297 24.22 -14.40 -0.84
CA ASP A 297 24.69 -13.05 -0.57
C ASP A 297 23.70 -11.99 -1.13
N SER A 298 22.56 -12.44 -1.64
CA SER A 298 21.53 -11.64 -2.32
C SER A 298 22.10 -10.60 -3.30
N MET A 299 23.08 -10.99 -4.13
CA MET A 299 23.72 -10.09 -5.10
C MET A 299 24.07 -10.78 -6.43
N THR A 300 24.36 -9.97 -7.45
CA THR A 300 24.81 -10.37 -8.77
C THR A 300 26.13 -9.68 -9.11
N TRP A 301 27.08 -10.44 -9.66
CA TRP A 301 28.32 -9.93 -10.24
C TRP A 301 28.20 -9.96 -11.76
N LEU A 302 28.47 -8.85 -12.45
CA LEU A 302 28.32 -8.77 -13.92
C LEU A 302 29.44 -7.99 -14.62
N THR A 303 29.76 -8.42 -15.84
CA THR A 303 30.48 -7.59 -16.82
C THR A 303 29.50 -7.15 -17.89
N ALA A 304 29.85 -6.10 -18.65
CA ALA A 304 28.95 -5.54 -19.63
C ALA A 304 29.65 -5.21 -20.94
N ARG A 305 28.87 -4.71 -21.90
CA ARG A 305 29.33 -4.01 -23.09
C ARG A 305 28.37 -2.87 -23.37
N ARG A 306 28.87 -1.75 -23.90
CA ARG A 306 28.03 -0.63 -24.35
C ARG A 306 27.11 -1.11 -25.47
N GLU A 307 25.87 -0.64 -25.51
CA GLU A 307 24.94 -0.98 -26.59
C GLU A 307 25.52 -0.60 -27.96
N GLY A 308 25.37 -1.50 -28.94
CA GLY A 308 25.99 -1.39 -30.27
C GLY A 308 27.45 -1.87 -30.36
N LEU A 309 28.20 -1.92 -29.26
CA LEU A 309 29.60 -2.39 -29.25
C LEU A 309 29.73 -3.92 -29.04
N ARG A 310 30.91 -4.45 -29.40
CA ARG A 310 31.24 -5.88 -29.26
C ARG A 310 32.15 -6.20 -28.09
N GLU A 311 32.99 -5.25 -27.70
CA GLU A 311 33.96 -5.39 -26.62
C GLU A 311 33.27 -5.41 -25.26
N ASN A 312 33.70 -6.34 -24.40
CA ASN A 312 33.27 -6.39 -23.01
C ASN A 312 34.17 -5.48 -22.17
N ILE A 313 33.59 -4.89 -21.12
CA ILE A 313 34.25 -4.06 -20.12
C ILE A 313 33.94 -4.61 -18.71
N ASP A 314 34.95 -4.53 -17.86
CA ASP A 314 34.97 -4.85 -16.42
C ASP A 314 34.20 -3.82 -15.56
N GLY A 315 34.05 -4.12 -14.26
CA GLY A 315 33.32 -3.29 -13.31
C GLY A 315 33.87 -1.87 -13.17
N GLU A 316 35.18 -1.77 -12.91
CA GLU A 316 35.91 -0.51 -12.78
C GLU A 316 35.73 0.38 -14.02
N THR A 317 35.87 -0.19 -15.22
CA THR A 317 35.66 0.52 -16.50
C THR A 317 34.20 0.94 -16.72
N ILE A 318 33.22 0.17 -16.23
CA ILE A 318 31.80 0.56 -16.29
C ILE A 318 31.53 1.74 -15.35
N LEU A 319 31.97 1.65 -14.09
CA LEU A 319 31.62 2.64 -13.07
C LEU A 319 32.35 3.98 -13.28
N ASN A 320 33.61 3.95 -13.72
CA ASN A 320 34.36 5.15 -14.10
C ASN A 320 33.66 5.94 -15.22
N GLN A 321 33.10 5.28 -16.24
CA GLN A 321 32.32 5.96 -17.30
C GLN A 321 31.06 6.66 -16.76
N VAL A 322 30.47 6.16 -15.67
CA VAL A 322 29.29 6.76 -15.04
C VAL A 322 29.69 7.97 -14.19
N TYR A 323 30.82 7.89 -13.47
CA TYR A 323 31.39 9.04 -12.76
C TYR A 323 31.83 10.15 -13.73
N ASP A 324 32.45 9.81 -14.86
CA ASP A 324 32.84 10.78 -15.90
C ASP A 324 31.63 11.53 -16.49
N GLU A 325 30.50 10.85 -16.73
CA GLU A 325 29.26 11.50 -17.22
C GLU A 325 28.53 12.32 -16.14
N LEU A 326 28.62 11.94 -14.86
CA LEU A 326 28.00 12.68 -13.74
C LEU A 326 28.83 13.91 -13.31
N GLY A 327 30.15 13.78 -13.30
CA GLY A 327 31.11 14.76 -12.78
C GLY A 327 31.02 14.98 -11.27
N GLU A 328 31.72 16.00 -10.76
CA GLU A 328 31.78 16.41 -9.33
C GLU A 328 30.44 16.96 -8.77
N ARG A 329 29.29 16.64 -9.38
CA ARG A 329 27.99 17.22 -9.04
C ARG A 329 27.36 16.68 -7.77
N ILE A 330 27.77 15.49 -7.33
CA ILE A 330 27.20 14.80 -6.17
C ILE A 330 28.33 14.18 -5.36
N GLN A 331 28.37 14.47 -4.07
CA GLN A 331 29.27 13.83 -3.12
C GLN A 331 28.58 12.55 -2.62
N PHE A 332 29.13 11.38 -2.99
CA PHE A 332 28.57 10.04 -2.71
C PHE A 332 27.17 9.77 -3.30
N PRO A 333 27.00 9.71 -4.63
CA PRO A 333 25.73 9.37 -5.27
C PRO A 333 25.33 7.90 -5.02
N THR A 334 24.13 7.67 -4.51
CA THR A 334 23.51 6.33 -4.49
C THR A 334 23.13 5.93 -5.92
N PHE A 335 23.75 4.87 -6.44
CA PHE A 335 23.53 4.37 -7.80
C PHE A 335 22.66 3.12 -7.85
N TYR A 336 21.81 3.03 -8.86
CA TYR A 336 21.08 1.82 -9.24
C TYR A 336 21.28 1.54 -10.73
N ILE A 337 21.29 0.27 -11.13
CA ILE A 337 21.05 -0.08 -12.53
C ILE A 337 19.58 -0.46 -12.74
N GLY A 338 18.92 0.21 -13.69
CA GLY A 338 17.60 -0.16 -14.17
C GLY A 338 17.75 -1.21 -15.27
N VAL A 339 17.44 -2.47 -14.95
CA VAL A 339 17.60 -3.63 -15.84
C VAL A 339 16.28 -3.93 -16.55
N THR A 340 16.27 -3.80 -17.87
CA THR A 340 15.15 -4.23 -18.72
C THR A 340 15.24 -5.73 -18.97
N LYS A 341 14.42 -6.49 -18.26
CA LYS A 341 14.35 -7.96 -18.32
C LYS A 341 13.23 -8.36 -19.28
N ARG A 342 13.53 -9.23 -20.25
CA ARG A 342 12.50 -9.92 -21.05
C ARG A 342 12.46 -11.39 -20.67
N ARG A 343 11.29 -11.89 -20.26
CA ARG A 343 11.10 -13.22 -19.65
C ARG A 343 9.87 -13.93 -20.21
N LYS A 344 9.86 -15.26 -20.14
CA LYS A 344 8.64 -16.07 -20.30
C LYS A 344 7.95 -16.17 -18.93
N CYS A 345 6.63 -16.05 -18.90
CA CYS A 345 5.84 -16.17 -17.68
C CYS A 345 4.59 -17.04 -17.93
N SER A 346 4.16 -17.79 -16.91
CA SER A 346 2.97 -18.62 -16.90
C SER A 346 2.39 -18.63 -15.49
N ILE A 347 1.09 -18.95 -15.37
CA ILE A 347 0.38 -19.00 -14.08
C ILE A 347 -0.47 -20.26 -14.05
N GLY A 348 -0.11 -21.22 -13.19
CA GLY A 348 -0.72 -22.55 -13.17
C GLY A 348 -0.74 -23.20 -14.56
N GLN A 349 -1.95 -23.40 -15.11
CA GLN A 349 -2.17 -23.97 -16.45
C GLN A 349 -2.45 -22.93 -17.55
N ASP A 350 -2.39 -21.62 -17.26
CA ASP A 350 -2.54 -20.58 -18.29
C ASP A 350 -1.35 -20.60 -19.29
N LYS A 351 -1.60 -20.20 -20.55
CA LYS A 351 -0.59 -20.21 -21.62
C LYS A 351 0.62 -19.33 -21.29
N VAL A 352 1.83 -19.84 -21.60
CA VAL A 352 3.09 -19.09 -21.45
C VAL A 352 3.08 -17.83 -22.30
N GLY A 353 3.14 -16.67 -21.66
CA GLY A 353 3.32 -15.36 -22.28
C GLY A 353 4.79 -14.89 -22.26
N TRP A 354 5.04 -13.75 -22.90
CA TRP A 354 6.27 -12.99 -22.75
C TRP A 354 5.98 -11.70 -21.99
N VAL A 355 6.82 -11.39 -21.00
CA VAL A 355 6.78 -10.18 -20.17
C VAL A 355 8.04 -9.36 -20.44
N THR A 356 7.93 -8.04 -20.41
CA THR A 356 9.07 -7.11 -20.40
C THR A 356 8.94 -6.19 -19.19
N SER A 357 9.86 -6.33 -18.24
CA SER A 357 9.86 -5.66 -16.95
C SER A 357 11.09 -4.78 -16.79
N LEU A 358 10.99 -3.75 -15.95
CA LEU A 358 12.10 -2.99 -15.41
C LEU A 358 12.30 -3.38 -13.95
N ALA A 359 13.55 -3.66 -13.58
CA ALA A 359 13.96 -3.96 -12.21
C ALA A 359 15.16 -3.08 -11.83
N PHE A 360 15.05 -2.32 -10.74
CA PHE A 360 16.19 -1.56 -10.19
C PHE A 360 17.02 -2.46 -9.27
N HIS A 361 18.33 -2.46 -9.47
CA HIS A 361 19.31 -3.17 -8.67
C HIS A 361 20.34 -2.16 -8.15
N GLU A 362 20.53 -2.09 -6.84
CA GLU A 362 21.50 -1.17 -6.21
C GLU A 362 22.93 -1.52 -6.62
N VAL A 363 23.78 -0.52 -6.82
CA VAL A 363 25.20 -0.72 -7.15
C VAL A 363 26.00 -0.74 -5.85
N LEU A 364 26.50 -1.93 -5.50
CA LEU A 364 27.22 -2.19 -4.25
C LEU A 364 28.74 -1.88 -4.38
N GLY A 365 29.21 -1.58 -5.59
CA GLY A 365 30.61 -1.31 -5.92
C GLY A 365 31.07 -2.12 -7.13
N ASP A 366 32.38 -2.25 -7.29
CA ASP A 366 33.02 -2.92 -8.42
C ASP A 366 34.38 -3.52 -8.05
N ASN A 367 35.00 -4.20 -9.02
CA ASN A 367 36.44 -4.39 -9.09
C ASN A 367 36.92 -4.50 -10.55
N GLN A 368 38.21 -4.79 -10.70
CA GLN A 368 38.95 -5.05 -11.96
C GLN A 368 38.40 -6.20 -12.84
N GLU A 369 37.35 -6.92 -12.43
CA GLU A 369 36.65 -7.92 -13.26
C GLU A 369 35.13 -7.65 -13.35
N TYR A 370 34.46 -7.27 -12.25
CA TYR A 370 33.00 -7.27 -12.12
C TYR A 370 32.41 -5.99 -11.49
N LEU A 371 31.25 -5.56 -11.98
CA LEU A 371 30.34 -4.69 -11.24
C LEU A 371 29.52 -5.55 -10.26
N PHE A 372 29.33 -5.07 -9.03
CA PHE A 372 28.53 -5.74 -8.00
C PHE A 372 27.20 -5.01 -7.82
N VAL A 373 26.09 -5.75 -7.87
CA VAL A 373 24.75 -5.18 -7.68
C VAL A 373 23.87 -6.05 -6.78
N GLY A 374 22.97 -5.44 -6.01
CA GLY A 374 22.04 -6.14 -5.12
C GLY A 374 20.94 -6.90 -5.86
N ASP A 375 20.43 -7.97 -5.26
CA ASP A 375 19.45 -8.94 -5.78
C ASP A 375 19.91 -9.73 -7.03
N VAL A 376 19.11 -10.72 -7.43
CA VAL A 376 19.37 -11.68 -8.52
C VAL A 376 18.35 -11.54 -9.67
N GLY A 377 18.42 -12.42 -10.66
CA GLY A 377 17.52 -12.48 -11.81
C GLY A 377 17.96 -11.65 -13.02
N ILE A 378 19.18 -11.10 -13.02
CA ILE A 378 19.83 -10.49 -14.19
C ILE A 378 20.47 -11.61 -15.02
N LYS A 379 20.41 -11.54 -16.36
CA LYS A 379 20.94 -12.58 -17.25
C LYS A 379 21.76 -11.98 -18.39
N THR A 380 22.78 -12.71 -18.84
CA THR A 380 23.55 -12.38 -20.03
C THR A 380 22.62 -12.04 -21.19
N GLY A 381 22.77 -10.83 -21.74
CA GLY A 381 21.95 -10.31 -22.82
C GLY A 381 20.81 -9.37 -22.42
N ASP A 382 20.50 -9.21 -21.12
CA ASP A 382 19.64 -8.12 -20.64
C ASP A 382 20.28 -6.76 -20.92
N LEU A 383 19.43 -5.74 -21.12
CA LEU A 383 19.85 -4.34 -21.24
C LEU A 383 19.71 -3.65 -19.89
N PHE A 384 20.63 -2.76 -19.55
CA PHE A 384 20.55 -1.95 -18.34
C PHE A 384 21.13 -0.55 -18.53
N ARG A 385 20.76 0.38 -17.65
CA ARG A 385 21.23 1.76 -17.61
C ARG A 385 21.45 2.18 -16.16
N PHE A 386 22.40 3.07 -15.90
CA PHE A 386 22.60 3.62 -14.56
C PHE A 386 21.57 4.72 -14.25
N TYR A 387 21.24 4.84 -12.98
CA TYR A 387 20.39 5.87 -12.41
C TYR A 387 21.00 6.33 -11.09
N HIS A 388 20.89 7.61 -10.77
CA HIS A 388 21.24 8.15 -9.46
C HIS A 388 20.02 8.77 -8.78
N SER A 389 20.05 8.85 -7.46
CA SER A 389 19.08 9.63 -6.66
C SER A 389 19.21 11.13 -6.97
N ASP A 390 18.10 11.79 -7.31
CA ASP A 390 18.02 13.22 -7.64
C ASP A 390 16.75 13.88 -7.08
N SER A 391 16.94 14.75 -6.09
CA SER A 391 15.82 15.44 -5.43
C SER A 391 15.15 16.49 -6.31
N ASN A 392 15.83 17.03 -7.34
CA ASN A 392 15.21 17.95 -8.31
C ASN A 392 14.22 17.20 -9.21
N THR A 393 14.57 15.99 -9.63
CA THR A 393 13.68 15.10 -10.38
C THR A 393 12.53 14.61 -9.50
N ALA A 394 12.77 14.29 -8.23
CA ALA A 394 11.70 13.97 -7.28
C ALA A 394 10.72 15.15 -7.06
N LEU A 395 11.20 16.38 -6.89
CA LEU A 395 10.37 17.59 -6.80
C LEU A 395 9.58 17.88 -8.09
N THR A 396 10.19 17.60 -9.24
CA THR A 396 9.55 17.75 -10.56
C THR A 396 8.42 16.72 -10.71
N THR A 397 8.68 15.43 -10.44
CA THR A 397 7.65 14.40 -10.54
C THR A 397 6.56 14.54 -9.47
N ASN A 398 6.86 15.05 -8.27
CA ASN A 398 5.84 15.44 -7.28
C ASN A 398 4.92 16.56 -7.79
N THR A 399 5.46 17.49 -8.58
CA THR A 399 4.65 18.52 -9.25
C THR A 399 3.72 17.89 -10.29
N ASP A 400 4.19 16.90 -11.04
CA ASP A 400 3.35 16.12 -11.96
C ASP A 400 2.32 15.23 -11.23
N VAL A 401 2.64 14.61 -10.10
CA VAL A 401 1.67 13.95 -9.22
C VAL A 401 0.59 14.95 -8.80
N SER A 402 0.99 16.13 -8.29
CA SER A 402 0.05 17.19 -7.90
C SER A 402 -0.86 17.62 -9.05
N ASN A 403 -0.35 17.66 -10.28
CA ASN A 403 -1.14 17.97 -11.48
C ASN A 403 -2.10 16.83 -11.87
N ASN A 404 -1.66 15.57 -11.82
CA ASN A 404 -2.51 14.41 -12.05
C ASN A 404 -3.66 14.32 -11.03
N LEU A 405 -3.38 14.62 -9.74
CA LEU A 405 -4.39 14.65 -8.69
C LEU A 405 -5.44 15.77 -8.89
N LYS A 406 -5.09 16.91 -9.52
CA LYS A 406 -6.06 17.96 -9.90
C LYS A 406 -7.13 17.45 -10.88
N CYS A 407 -6.80 16.52 -11.77
CA CYS A 407 -7.76 15.96 -12.74
C CYS A 407 -8.91 15.21 -12.03
N PHE A 408 -8.60 14.45 -10.98
CA PHE A 408 -9.61 13.79 -10.14
C PHE A 408 -10.49 14.81 -9.41
N LYS A 409 -9.90 15.90 -8.89
CA LYS A 409 -10.62 17.00 -8.22
C LYS A 409 -11.59 17.75 -9.15
N GLN A 410 -11.24 17.91 -10.42
CA GLN A 410 -12.04 18.63 -11.43
C GLN A 410 -13.11 17.76 -12.11
N GLY A 411 -13.12 16.44 -11.85
CA GLY A 411 -14.11 15.52 -12.43
C GLY A 411 -13.99 15.33 -13.95
N SER A 412 -12.81 15.60 -14.52
CA SER A 412 -12.57 15.70 -15.97
C SER A 412 -12.56 14.36 -16.73
N THR A 413 -13.39 13.40 -16.33
CA THR A 413 -13.64 12.18 -17.10
C THR A 413 -14.78 12.42 -18.08
N SER A 414 -14.66 11.87 -19.29
CA SER A 414 -15.57 12.11 -20.43
C SER A 414 -17.00 11.53 -20.27
N ARG A 415 -17.40 11.13 -19.05
CA ARG A 415 -18.72 10.59 -18.71
C ARG A 415 -19.56 11.48 -17.79
N GLY A 416 -19.01 12.57 -17.25
CA GLY A 416 -19.77 13.57 -16.48
C GLY A 416 -20.19 13.16 -15.06
N ASP A 417 -19.77 11.99 -14.58
CA ASP A 417 -19.97 11.56 -13.20
C ASP A 417 -18.82 12.06 -12.30
N LYS A 418 -19.13 13.00 -11.41
CA LYS A 418 -18.15 13.60 -10.49
C LYS A 418 -17.77 12.61 -9.39
N LYS A 419 -16.55 12.08 -9.42
CA LYS A 419 -15.98 11.30 -8.31
C LYS A 419 -15.66 12.20 -7.11
N GLU A 420 -15.78 11.64 -5.91
CA GLU A 420 -15.39 12.27 -4.65
C GLU A 420 -14.26 11.44 -4.01
N VAL A 421 -13.15 12.07 -3.67
CA VAL A 421 -12.01 11.45 -2.98
C VAL A 421 -12.27 11.52 -1.48
N TYR A 422 -12.26 10.37 -0.81
CA TYR A 422 -12.48 10.29 0.65
C TYR A 422 -11.20 9.96 1.42
N GLY A 423 -10.18 9.43 0.74
CA GLY A 423 -8.87 9.22 1.35
C GLY A 423 -7.83 8.62 0.42
N GLY A 424 -6.70 8.25 0.99
CA GLY A 424 -5.60 7.62 0.28
C GLY A 424 -4.48 7.14 1.19
N LEU A 425 -3.50 6.45 0.60
CA LEU A 425 -2.25 6.06 1.23
C LEU A 425 -1.07 6.60 0.43
N VAL A 426 0.07 6.81 1.07
CA VAL A 426 1.36 7.10 0.41
C VAL A 426 2.46 6.15 0.94
N PHE A 427 3.24 5.60 0.02
CA PHE A 427 4.36 4.70 0.30
C PHE A 427 5.63 5.36 -0.27
N THR A 428 6.51 5.85 0.60
CA THR A 428 7.63 6.72 0.22
C THR A 428 8.96 6.04 0.50
N CYS A 429 9.94 6.10 -0.39
CA CYS A 429 11.25 5.48 -0.15
C CYS A 429 11.91 6.01 1.14
N CYS A 430 12.49 5.13 1.96
CA CYS A 430 13.27 5.52 3.14
C CYS A 430 14.45 6.46 2.82
N GLY A 431 14.98 6.43 1.58
CA GLY A 431 15.99 7.37 1.07
C GLY A 431 15.47 8.75 0.63
N ARG A 432 14.18 9.06 0.81
CA ARG A 432 13.59 10.40 0.58
C ARG A 432 13.45 11.16 1.91
N GLY A 433 12.44 12.02 2.04
CA GLY A 433 12.18 12.81 3.24
C GLY A 433 13.10 14.02 3.41
N GLU A 434 13.21 14.54 4.64
CA GLU A 434 13.79 15.88 4.87
C GLU A 434 15.27 15.98 4.50
N SER A 435 16.05 14.93 4.74
CA SER A 435 17.47 14.86 4.36
C SER A 435 17.68 14.95 2.85
N PHE A 436 16.79 14.33 2.06
CA PHE A 436 16.86 14.29 0.60
C PHE A 436 16.36 15.58 -0.07
N PHE A 437 15.31 16.20 0.49
CA PHE A 437 14.71 17.42 -0.06
C PHE A 437 15.22 18.73 0.57
N GLY A 438 15.93 18.66 1.69
CA GLY A 438 16.27 19.80 2.54
C GLY A 438 15.04 20.45 3.20
N LYS A 439 13.88 19.76 3.22
CA LYS A 439 12.58 20.23 3.73
C LYS A 439 11.68 19.05 4.13
N PRO A 440 10.90 19.15 5.22
CA PRO A 440 9.96 18.11 5.63
C PRO A 440 8.65 18.20 4.86
N ASN A 441 7.79 17.19 5.02
CA ASN A 441 6.41 17.15 4.54
C ASN A 441 6.26 17.34 3.02
N ILE A 442 7.20 16.82 2.22
CA ILE A 442 7.24 17.02 0.77
C ILE A 442 6.35 16.02 0.04
N ASP A 443 6.34 14.74 0.46
CA ASP A 443 5.69 13.65 -0.29
C ASP A 443 4.21 13.45 0.09
N SER A 444 3.75 13.96 1.23
CA SER A 444 2.33 14.12 1.53
C SER A 444 1.71 15.33 0.83
N SER A 445 2.52 16.35 0.50
CA SER A 445 2.04 17.63 -0.01
C SER A 445 1.23 17.56 -1.33
N PRO A 446 1.50 16.68 -2.31
CA PRO A 446 0.71 16.62 -3.54
C PRO A 446 -0.72 16.14 -3.29
N PHE A 447 -0.92 15.27 -2.29
CA PHE A 447 -2.24 14.81 -1.88
C PHE A 447 -2.96 15.86 -1.04
N LEU A 448 -2.34 16.34 0.04
CA LEU A 448 -2.97 17.25 1.02
C LEU A 448 -3.42 18.57 0.37
N ASN A 449 -2.61 19.16 -0.50
CA ASN A 449 -2.97 20.39 -1.22
C ASN A 449 -4.13 20.20 -2.20
N ASN A 450 -4.33 18.98 -2.71
CA ASN A 450 -5.44 18.66 -3.60
C ASN A 450 -6.72 18.28 -2.84
N PHE A 451 -6.62 17.50 -1.77
CA PHE A 451 -7.76 16.95 -1.04
C PHE A 451 -7.66 17.24 0.48
N PRO A 452 -7.69 18.52 0.92
CA PRO A 452 -7.43 18.89 2.31
C PRO A 452 -8.48 18.38 3.31
N GLY A 453 -9.64 17.90 2.84
CA GLY A 453 -10.69 17.26 3.64
C GLY A 453 -10.77 15.73 3.47
N ALA A 454 -9.80 15.10 2.81
CA ALA A 454 -9.72 13.65 2.64
C ALA A 454 -8.61 13.06 3.54
N THR A 455 -8.85 11.85 4.05
CA THR A 455 -7.93 11.19 4.98
C THR A 455 -6.67 10.68 4.27
N LEU A 456 -5.49 10.98 4.81
CA LEU A 456 -4.21 10.45 4.32
C LEU A 456 -3.48 9.70 5.45
N ALA A 457 -2.81 8.62 5.09
CA ALA A 457 -1.83 7.92 5.91
C ALA A 457 -0.71 7.38 5.01
N GLY A 458 0.36 6.84 5.59
CA GLY A 458 1.46 6.28 4.81
C GLY A 458 2.65 5.84 5.65
N THR A 459 3.65 5.30 4.97
CA THR A 459 4.90 4.80 5.55
C THR A 459 6.12 5.23 4.74
N PHE A 460 7.29 5.19 5.39
CA PHE A 460 8.57 5.15 4.70
C PHE A 460 9.01 3.70 4.50
N CYS A 461 9.29 3.31 3.27
CA CYS A 461 9.38 1.94 2.78
C CYS A 461 10.83 1.54 2.44
N GLY A 462 11.17 0.25 2.57
CA GLY A 462 12.43 -0.31 2.06
C GLY A 462 12.47 -0.47 0.53
N GLY A 463 11.30 -0.39 -0.12
CA GLY A 463 11.12 -0.41 -1.56
C GLY A 463 9.63 -0.23 -1.89
N GLU A 464 9.31 0.73 -2.74
CA GLU A 464 7.93 1.16 -2.94
C GLU A 464 7.24 0.25 -3.96
N ILE A 465 6.24 -0.51 -3.52
CA ILE A 465 5.44 -1.33 -4.43
C ILE A 465 4.45 -0.39 -5.12
N GLY A 466 4.46 -0.36 -6.44
CA GLY A 466 3.58 0.48 -7.24
C GLY A 466 3.55 0.03 -8.69
N ARG A 467 2.38 -0.28 -9.23
CA ARG A 467 2.26 -0.71 -10.63
C ARG A 467 2.30 0.51 -11.57
N GLY A 468 3.33 0.60 -12.41
CA GLY A 468 3.54 1.75 -13.31
C GLY A 468 4.16 1.41 -14.67
N ASP A 469 3.97 2.32 -15.63
CA ASP A 469 4.68 2.37 -16.91
C ASP A 469 5.95 3.22 -16.80
N LEU A 470 6.93 2.96 -17.67
CA LEU A 470 8.24 3.64 -17.69
C LEU A 470 8.17 5.17 -17.83
N SER A 471 7.05 5.73 -18.28
CA SER A 471 6.85 7.17 -18.50
C SER A 471 7.15 8.06 -17.28
N ALA A 472 7.12 7.53 -16.05
CA ALA A 472 7.52 8.25 -14.84
C ALA A 472 9.04 8.45 -14.68
N TYR A 473 9.87 7.75 -15.47
CA TYR A 473 11.34 7.83 -15.47
C TYR A 473 11.91 8.57 -16.69
N GLY A 474 11.06 9.18 -17.51
CA GLY A 474 11.46 10.06 -18.61
C GLY A 474 10.76 9.79 -19.94
N LYS A 475 10.96 10.70 -20.91
CA LYS A 475 10.45 10.58 -22.28
C LYS A 475 11.38 9.74 -23.16
N GLU A 476 11.53 8.47 -22.81
CA GLU A 476 12.21 7.51 -23.69
C GLU A 476 11.30 7.06 -24.87
N SER A 477 11.81 6.17 -25.72
CA SER A 477 11.25 5.94 -27.06
C SER A 477 9.84 5.32 -27.07
N GLN A 478 9.11 5.43 -28.19
CA GLN A 478 7.78 4.82 -28.32
C GLN A 478 7.78 3.29 -28.12
N GLN A 479 8.92 2.61 -28.28
CA GLN A 479 9.05 1.17 -28.02
C GLN A 479 9.12 0.81 -26.53
N GLN A 480 9.41 1.78 -25.65
CA GLN A 480 9.61 1.53 -24.21
C GLN A 480 8.35 1.76 -23.36
N LYS A 481 7.28 2.31 -23.94
CA LYS A 481 5.92 2.45 -23.34
C LYS A 481 5.16 1.12 -23.12
N SER A 482 5.91 0.04 -22.95
CA SER A 482 5.44 -1.33 -22.78
C SER A 482 6.32 -2.09 -21.76
N VAL A 483 7.32 -1.41 -21.17
CA VAL A 483 8.13 -1.94 -20.08
C VAL A 483 7.54 -1.41 -18.77
N ARG A 484 7.08 -2.34 -17.93
CA ARG A 484 6.45 -2.00 -16.66
C ARG A 484 7.44 -2.13 -15.51
N CYS A 485 7.28 -1.27 -14.51
CA CYS A 485 7.95 -1.38 -13.23
C CYS A 485 6.88 -1.56 -12.14
N CYS A 486 7.21 -2.35 -11.12
CA CYS A 486 6.27 -2.73 -10.06
C CYS A 486 6.87 -2.66 -8.65
N LEU A 487 8.19 -2.54 -8.54
CA LEU A 487 8.94 -2.26 -7.32
C LEU A 487 9.92 -1.13 -7.64
N HIS A 488 9.83 -0.05 -6.89
CA HIS A 488 10.57 1.19 -7.11
C HIS A 488 11.56 1.46 -5.97
N VAL A 489 12.46 2.41 -6.22
CA VAL A 489 13.41 2.96 -5.25
C VAL A 489 13.51 4.47 -5.47
N TYR A 490 13.82 5.23 -4.42
CA TYR A 490 13.81 6.69 -4.39
C TYR A 490 12.51 7.31 -4.93
N SER A 491 11.38 6.61 -4.83
CA SER A 491 10.07 7.04 -5.33
C SER A 491 9.06 7.31 -4.20
N ALA A 492 7.88 7.82 -4.57
CA ALA A 492 6.71 7.84 -3.71
C ALA A 492 5.48 7.37 -4.49
N VAL A 493 4.80 6.34 -4.00
CA VAL A 493 3.60 5.72 -4.60
C VAL A 493 2.36 6.17 -3.84
N TYR A 494 1.42 6.77 -4.56
CA TYR A 494 0.18 7.32 -4.01
C TYR A 494 -0.99 6.43 -4.39
N LEU A 495 -1.75 5.93 -3.41
CA LEU A 495 -3.03 5.26 -3.60
C LEU A 495 -4.17 6.27 -3.36
N LEU A 496 -5.00 6.51 -4.38
CA LEU A 496 -6.14 7.41 -4.30
C LEU A 496 -7.46 6.60 -4.18
N MET A 497 -8.16 6.74 -3.05
CA MET A 497 -9.46 6.12 -2.81
C MET A 497 -10.60 7.12 -3.07
N SER A 498 -11.45 6.79 -4.03
CA SER A 498 -12.55 7.65 -4.47
C SER A 498 -13.84 6.87 -4.64
N TYR A 499 -14.98 7.55 -4.74
CA TYR A 499 -16.26 6.92 -5.07
C TYR A 499 -17.08 7.78 -6.03
N THR A 500 -18.07 7.18 -6.68
CA THR A 500 -19.07 7.92 -7.46
C THR A 500 -20.33 8.07 -6.60
N PRO A 501 -20.72 9.29 -6.17
CA PRO A 501 -21.96 9.50 -5.43
C PRO A 501 -23.18 9.09 -6.26
N SER A 502 -24.17 8.48 -5.62
CA SER A 502 -25.49 8.28 -6.23
C SER A 502 -26.09 9.64 -6.58
N LYS A 503 -26.53 9.82 -7.83
CA LYS A 503 -27.39 10.94 -8.21
C LYS A 503 -28.67 10.83 -7.37
N GLY A 504 -28.92 11.83 -6.53
CA GLY A 504 -30.08 11.85 -5.65
C GLY A 504 -31.38 11.93 -6.44
N ASN A 505 -32.41 11.24 -5.95
CA ASN A 505 -33.81 11.56 -6.23
C ASN A 505 -34.28 12.65 -5.26
#